data_AF-A0A553LQX1-F1
#
_entry.id   AF-A0A553LQX1-F1
#
_cell.length_a   1.000
_cell.length_b   1.000
_cell.length_c   1.000
_cell.angle_alpha   90.00
_cell.angle_beta   90.00
_cell.angle_gamma   90.00
#
_symmetry.space_group_name_H-M   'P 1'
#
loop_
_entity.id
_entity.type
_entity.pdbx_description
1 polymer ?
#
loop_
_entity_poly.entity_id
_entity_poly.type
_entity_poly.pdbx_seq_one_letter_code
_entity_poly.pdbx_strand_id
1 'polypeptide(L)'
;MAYIIPECPTFKTRGEEKLFNALKANLDDLWTVYYEPVINGKYPDFILFHEYYGILILEVKDYTTQTILEIRKDYWKIYSQGKEVSIKNPFSQAIEYRNELINLLSKHKELVEQAGNFQGKLKFPVAVGCVFVDLTASDIINLCIDQVIPLGQLFCMEDLEDSHVFNEKINGIMEKLFTINSLSREEARIVKQVIYPVIKVNYSGQVDRSLEEEQQTGKEEKERKEILNVQLISFEHYVDEFYYVVDRVHHLCQTGAARNITIAYPLNRFLRRGTVKEFISDLLKSRGLLAKRGLTLKLFELEQLSDYCRSTDYLFIVDINSIRSTAVYERQLRPIIEGKIYNGPIMLTANKPSWLTKKLKNRLAQR
;
A
#
# COMPACT_ATOMS: atom_id res chain seq x y z
N MET A 1 4.79 -2.46 6.84
CA MET A 1 6.11 -2.29 6.21
C MET A 1 6.01 -2.73 4.77
N ALA A 2 6.40 -1.84 3.88
CA ALA A 2 6.52 -2.08 2.45
C ALA A 2 7.40 -3.29 2.12
N TYR A 3 7.13 -3.92 0.99
CA TYR A 3 8.02 -4.92 0.41
C TYR A 3 9.18 -4.20 -0.28
N ILE A 4 10.42 -4.52 0.06
CA ILE A 4 11.60 -3.77 -0.37
C ILE A 4 12.51 -4.67 -1.20
N ILE A 5 12.98 -4.17 -2.35
CA ILE A 5 13.84 -4.88 -3.26
C ILE A 5 15.04 -3.99 -3.66
N PRO A 6 16.28 -4.44 -3.47
CA PRO A 6 16.68 -5.62 -2.68
C PRO A 6 16.40 -5.41 -1.17
N GLU A 7 16.30 -6.47 -0.38
CA GLU A 7 16.01 -6.37 1.07
C GLU A 7 17.11 -5.64 1.86
N CYS A 8 18.36 -5.71 1.40
CA CYS A 8 19.52 -5.04 2.00
C CYS A 8 20.31 -4.30 0.91
N PRO A 9 19.81 -3.14 0.44
CA PRO A 9 20.52 -2.34 -0.55
C PRO A 9 21.79 -1.72 0.05
N THR A 10 22.78 -1.49 -0.80
CA THR A 10 23.95 -0.66 -0.46
C THR A 10 23.73 0.71 -1.07
N PHE A 11 23.58 1.74 -0.23
CA PHE A 11 23.27 3.10 -0.69
C PHE A 11 24.50 3.80 -1.26
N LYS A 12 24.31 4.55 -2.35
CA LYS A 12 25.37 5.38 -2.95
C LYS A 12 25.50 6.71 -2.26
N THR A 13 24.40 7.23 -1.71
CA THR A 13 24.39 8.52 -1.00
C THR A 13 23.70 8.41 0.35
N ARG A 14 23.97 9.39 1.22
CA ARG A 14 23.30 9.50 2.53
C ARG A 14 21.82 9.82 2.35
N GLY A 15 21.46 10.61 1.33
CA GLY A 15 20.06 10.91 1.05
C GLY A 15 19.25 9.71 0.63
N GLU A 16 19.83 8.79 -0.17
CA GLU A 16 19.17 7.53 -0.51
C GLU A 16 18.88 6.69 0.74
N GLU A 17 19.84 6.59 1.66
CA GLU A 17 19.65 5.90 2.94
C GLU A 17 18.56 6.56 3.80
N LYS A 18 18.58 7.89 3.90
CA LYS A 18 17.55 8.66 4.63
C LYS A 18 16.16 8.39 4.07
N LEU A 19 15.98 8.52 2.75
CA LEU A 19 14.69 8.29 2.09
C LEU A 19 14.25 6.83 2.26
N PHE A 20 15.17 5.87 2.10
CA PHE A 20 14.86 4.46 2.32
C PHE A 20 14.30 4.19 3.71
N ASN A 21 14.92 4.76 4.75
CA ASN A 21 14.46 4.60 6.12
C ASN A 21 13.09 5.23 6.34
N ALA A 22 12.83 6.41 5.76
CA ALA A 22 11.51 7.04 5.78
C ALA A 22 10.45 6.18 5.06
N LEU A 23 10.75 5.67 3.85
CA LEU A 23 9.88 4.77 3.10
C LEU A 23 9.56 3.50 3.90
N LYS A 24 10.57 2.88 4.51
CA LYS A 24 10.43 1.66 5.30
C LYS A 24 9.59 1.86 6.57
N ALA A 25 9.72 3.03 7.21
CA ALA A 25 8.97 3.38 8.41
C ALA A 25 7.51 3.76 8.10
N ASN A 26 7.28 4.49 7.00
CA ASN A 26 6.01 5.16 6.75
C ASN A 26 5.06 4.39 5.80
N LEU A 27 5.59 3.50 4.94
CA LEU A 27 4.78 2.77 3.96
C LEU A 27 4.30 1.39 4.46
N ASP A 28 3.06 1.06 4.11
CA ASP A 28 2.45 -0.27 4.35
C ASP A 28 2.91 -1.32 3.32
N ASP A 29 2.49 -2.60 3.48
CA ASP A 29 2.91 -3.69 2.55
C ASP A 29 2.27 -3.65 1.17
N LEU A 30 1.27 -2.80 0.93
CA LEU A 30 0.69 -2.67 -0.39
C LEU A 30 1.67 -1.97 -1.33
N TRP A 31 2.64 -1.26 -0.77
CA TRP A 31 3.77 -0.70 -1.48
C TRP A 31 4.89 -1.72 -1.68
N THR A 32 5.37 -1.79 -2.91
CA THR A 32 6.67 -2.38 -3.26
C THR A 32 7.64 -1.25 -3.58
N VAL A 33 8.77 -1.21 -2.88
CA VAL A 33 9.85 -0.23 -3.07
C VAL A 33 11.02 -0.92 -3.75
N TYR A 34 11.40 -0.45 -4.93
CA TYR A 34 12.58 -0.87 -5.65
C TYR A 34 13.66 0.19 -5.51
N TYR A 35 14.82 -0.18 -5.01
CA TYR A 35 16.01 0.66 -5.00
C TYR A 35 16.89 0.31 -6.20
N GLU A 36 17.27 1.34 -6.96
CA GLU A 36 18.08 1.23 -8.19
C GLU A 36 17.66 0.13 -9.19
N PRO A 37 16.37 0.00 -9.56
CA PRO A 37 15.99 -0.95 -10.61
C PRO A 37 16.56 -0.51 -11.96
N VAL A 38 16.75 -1.46 -12.87
CA VAL A 38 17.30 -1.19 -14.21
C VAL A 38 16.16 -1.06 -15.23
N ILE A 39 15.94 0.16 -15.71
CA ILE A 39 14.90 0.46 -16.71
C ILE A 39 15.58 0.86 -18.02
N ASN A 40 15.64 -0.04 -18.99
CA ASN A 40 16.23 0.21 -20.31
C ASN A 40 17.66 0.84 -20.25
N GLY A 41 18.51 0.34 -19.34
CA GLY A 41 19.87 0.85 -19.12
C GLY A 41 19.95 2.14 -18.28
N LYS A 42 18.84 2.61 -17.72
CA LYS A 42 18.76 3.69 -16.73
C LYS A 42 18.57 3.13 -15.32
N TYR A 43 18.99 3.91 -14.33
CA TYR A 43 19.01 3.55 -12.92
C TYR A 43 18.32 4.66 -12.11
N PRO A 44 16.98 4.70 -12.06
CA PRO A 44 16.26 5.54 -11.10
C PRO A 44 16.61 5.16 -9.66
N ASP A 45 16.74 6.12 -8.76
CA ASP A 45 17.11 5.86 -7.37
C ASP A 45 16.05 5.00 -6.67
N PHE A 46 14.78 5.38 -6.80
CA PHE A 46 13.66 4.59 -6.28
C PHE A 46 12.48 4.51 -7.25
N ILE A 47 11.88 3.33 -7.34
CA ILE A 47 10.56 3.12 -7.91
C ILE A 47 9.65 2.56 -6.82
N LEU A 48 8.53 3.21 -6.56
CA LEU A 48 7.49 2.77 -5.66
C LEU A 48 6.32 2.27 -6.50
N PHE A 49 5.83 1.08 -6.21
CA PHE A 49 4.68 0.49 -6.88
C PHE A 49 3.58 0.16 -5.87
N HIS A 50 2.36 0.58 -6.17
CA HIS A 50 1.18 0.23 -5.41
C HIS A 50 0.08 -0.22 -6.37
N GLU A 51 -0.51 -1.40 -6.12
CA GLU A 51 -1.49 -2.03 -7.02
C GLU A 51 -2.73 -1.14 -7.29
N TYR A 52 -3.00 -0.17 -6.41
CA TYR A 52 -4.15 0.73 -6.49
C TYR A 52 -3.80 2.18 -6.85
N TYR A 53 -2.55 2.60 -6.67
CA TYR A 53 -2.14 3.98 -6.96
C TYR A 53 -1.33 4.06 -8.24
N GLY A 54 -0.68 2.99 -8.66
CA GLY A 54 0.24 2.98 -9.80
C GLY A 54 1.68 3.08 -9.34
N ILE A 55 2.49 3.82 -10.09
CA ILE A 55 3.94 3.90 -9.88
C ILE A 55 4.33 5.33 -9.53
N LEU A 56 5.26 5.48 -8.58
CA LEU A 56 5.94 6.74 -8.27
C LEU A 56 7.45 6.53 -8.37
N ILE A 57 8.11 7.31 -9.23
CA ILE A 57 9.57 7.30 -9.36
C ILE A 57 10.12 8.48 -8.56
N LEU A 58 11.08 8.23 -7.67
CA LEU A 58 11.73 9.27 -6.88
C LEU A 58 13.20 9.39 -7.26
N GLU A 59 13.61 10.62 -7.56
CA GLU A 59 15.01 11.00 -7.76
C GLU A 59 15.50 11.73 -6.50
N VAL A 60 16.61 11.29 -5.93
CA VAL A 60 17.15 11.81 -4.67
C VAL A 60 18.38 12.68 -4.93
N LYS A 61 18.45 13.82 -4.24
CA LYS A 61 19.59 14.73 -4.29
C LYS A 61 19.99 15.20 -2.89
N ASP A 62 21.27 15.04 -2.59
CA ASP A 62 21.92 15.48 -1.35
C ASP A 62 22.42 16.94 -1.49
N TYR A 63 21.67 17.77 -2.22
CA TYR A 63 22.04 19.17 -2.43
C TYR A 63 21.70 20.02 -1.21
N THR A 64 22.60 20.92 -0.85
CA THR A 64 22.40 21.97 0.13
C THR A 64 22.34 23.34 -0.56
N THR A 65 21.91 24.37 0.18
CA THR A 65 21.91 25.75 -0.31
C THR A 65 23.28 26.25 -0.77
N GLN A 66 24.37 25.70 -0.24
CA GLN A 66 25.75 26.03 -0.64
C GLN A 66 26.23 25.26 -1.87
N THR A 67 25.64 24.10 -2.15
CA THR A 67 26.03 23.29 -3.32
C THR A 67 25.34 23.75 -4.60
N ILE A 68 24.22 24.46 -4.51
CA ILE A 68 23.45 24.90 -5.68
C ILE A 68 23.96 26.28 -6.11
N LEU A 69 24.42 26.39 -7.36
CA LEU A 69 24.97 27.62 -7.92
C LEU A 69 24.03 28.27 -8.96
N GLU A 70 23.33 27.45 -9.74
CA GLU A 70 22.37 27.92 -10.76
C GLU A 70 21.27 26.87 -10.94
N ILE A 71 20.01 27.30 -10.97
CA ILE A 71 18.84 26.46 -11.22
C ILE A 71 18.18 26.88 -12.53
N ARG A 72 17.98 25.92 -13.44
CA ARG A 72 17.21 26.12 -14.68
C ARG A 72 16.37 24.90 -15.02
N LYS A 73 15.46 25.07 -15.98
CA LYS A 73 14.57 24.01 -16.47
C LYS A 73 15.32 22.89 -17.20
N ASP A 74 16.40 23.23 -17.88
CA ASP A 74 17.23 22.33 -18.68
C ASP A 74 18.38 21.70 -17.86
N TYR A 75 19.16 22.53 -17.18
CA TYR A 75 20.30 22.09 -16.38
C TYR A 75 20.43 22.87 -15.07
N TRP A 76 21.11 22.30 -14.10
CA TRP A 76 21.54 22.99 -12.88
C TRP A 76 23.06 23.09 -12.90
N LYS A 77 23.62 24.10 -12.21
CA LYS A 77 25.03 24.11 -11.86
C LYS A 77 25.19 23.89 -10.38
N ILE A 78 26.04 22.95 -10.02
CA ILE A 78 26.30 22.57 -8.64
C ILE A 78 27.80 22.63 -8.36
N TYR A 79 28.14 22.89 -7.11
CA TYR A 79 29.47 22.69 -6.57
C TYR A 79 29.59 21.26 -6.04
N SER A 80 30.44 20.45 -6.64
CA SER A 80 30.67 19.06 -6.24
C SER A 80 32.14 18.69 -6.39
N GLN A 81 32.69 18.03 -5.37
CA GLN A 81 34.09 17.57 -5.35
C GLN A 81 35.10 18.68 -5.70
N GLY A 82 34.88 19.89 -5.17
CA GLY A 82 35.79 21.02 -5.33
C GLY A 82 35.64 21.80 -6.66
N LYS A 83 34.69 21.44 -7.52
CA LYS A 83 34.49 22.08 -8.83
C LYS A 83 33.01 22.37 -9.13
N GLU A 84 32.79 23.37 -9.98
CA GLU A 84 31.48 23.62 -10.60
C GLU A 84 31.22 22.58 -11.69
N VAL A 85 30.05 21.95 -11.64
CA VAL A 85 29.61 20.94 -12.62
C VAL A 85 28.21 21.29 -13.09
N SER A 86 27.99 21.22 -14.40
CA SER A 86 26.65 21.28 -14.97
C SER A 86 26.03 19.88 -14.98
N ILE A 87 24.86 19.76 -14.37
CA ILE A 87 24.08 18.53 -14.28
C ILE A 87 22.71 18.74 -14.90
N LYS A 88 22.11 17.65 -15.37
CA LYS A 88 20.72 17.69 -15.83
C LYS A 88 19.81 18.08 -14.68
N ASN A 89 18.77 18.86 -14.99
CA ASN A 89 17.71 19.11 -14.02
C ASN A 89 17.18 17.76 -13.42
N PRO A 90 17.19 17.59 -12.08
CA PRO A 90 16.79 16.32 -11.43
C PRO A 90 15.37 15.88 -11.81
N PHE A 91 14.46 16.82 -11.98
CA PHE A 91 13.07 16.53 -12.36
C PHE A 91 12.96 16.06 -13.82
N SER A 92 13.73 16.68 -14.72
CA SER A 92 13.84 16.24 -16.11
C SER A 92 14.44 14.82 -16.19
N GLN A 93 15.39 14.48 -15.32
CA GLN A 93 15.94 13.12 -15.20
C GLN A 93 14.88 12.11 -14.73
N ALA A 94 14.09 12.43 -13.69
CA ALA A 94 12.99 11.59 -13.24
C ALA A 94 11.92 11.38 -14.33
N ILE A 95 11.58 12.43 -15.10
CA ILE A 95 10.67 12.33 -16.26
C ILE A 95 11.20 11.37 -17.31
N GLU A 96 12.50 11.34 -17.59
CA GLU A 96 13.08 10.39 -18.53
C GLU A 96 12.92 8.95 -18.06
N TYR A 97 13.20 8.68 -16.78
CA TYR A 97 12.98 7.36 -16.20
C TYR A 97 11.52 6.92 -16.31
N ARG A 98 10.58 7.84 -16.05
CA ARG A 98 9.16 7.60 -16.25
C ARG A 98 8.84 7.24 -17.70
N ASN A 99 9.33 8.02 -18.65
CA ASN A 99 9.02 7.81 -20.06
C ASN A 99 9.57 6.46 -20.56
N GLU A 100 10.79 6.09 -20.15
CA GLU A 100 11.36 4.77 -20.43
C GLU A 100 10.52 3.65 -19.82
N LEU A 101 10.10 3.80 -18.56
CA LEU A 101 9.27 2.80 -17.90
C LEU A 101 7.90 2.66 -18.57
N ILE A 102 7.25 3.77 -18.94
CA ILE A 102 5.99 3.76 -19.69
C ILE A 102 6.17 3.04 -21.02
N ASN A 103 7.26 3.31 -21.75
CA ASN A 103 7.54 2.66 -23.03
C ASN A 103 7.71 1.14 -22.88
N LEU A 104 8.34 0.67 -21.79
CA LEU A 104 8.46 -0.76 -21.51
C LEU A 104 7.11 -1.38 -21.15
N LEU A 105 6.39 -0.78 -20.19
CA LEU A 105 5.10 -1.29 -19.72
C LEU A 105 4.04 -1.31 -20.83
N SER A 106 4.04 -0.32 -21.73
CA SER A 106 3.06 -0.21 -22.82
C SER A 106 3.20 -1.29 -23.90
N LYS A 107 4.28 -2.09 -23.87
CA LYS A 107 4.42 -3.27 -24.74
C LYS A 107 3.50 -4.42 -24.31
N HIS A 108 3.00 -4.40 -23.06
CA HIS A 108 2.10 -5.39 -22.52
C HIS A 108 0.65 -4.93 -22.73
N LYS A 109 -0.11 -5.66 -23.55
CA LYS A 109 -1.49 -5.31 -23.91
C LYS A 109 -2.41 -5.29 -22.68
N GLU A 110 -2.10 -6.12 -21.70
CA GLU A 110 -2.80 -6.24 -20.43
C GLU A 110 -2.75 -4.93 -19.65
N LEU A 111 -1.66 -4.16 -19.75
CA LEU A 111 -1.46 -2.91 -19.00
C LEU A 111 -2.03 -1.67 -19.69
N VAL A 112 -2.52 -1.83 -20.93
CA VAL A 112 -2.91 -0.72 -21.82
C VAL A 112 -4.41 -0.71 -22.04
N GLU A 113 -4.99 0.48 -22.05
CA GLU A 113 -6.39 0.69 -22.42
C GLU A 113 -6.62 0.32 -23.89
N GLN A 114 -7.60 -0.56 -24.13
CA GLN A 114 -7.84 -1.13 -25.47
C GLN A 114 -8.81 -0.29 -26.31
N ALA A 115 -9.60 0.57 -25.68
CA ALA A 115 -10.64 1.38 -26.33
C ALA A 115 -10.87 2.71 -25.60
N GLY A 116 -11.59 3.63 -26.24
CA GLY A 116 -11.95 4.94 -25.67
C GLY A 116 -10.84 5.99 -25.76
N ASN A 117 -11.03 7.11 -25.06
CA ASN A 117 -10.16 8.30 -25.17
C ASN A 117 -8.71 8.06 -24.68
N PHE A 118 -8.47 6.98 -23.95
CA PHE A 118 -7.15 6.61 -23.42
C PHE A 118 -6.54 5.41 -24.15
N GLN A 119 -7.11 4.98 -25.29
CA GLN A 119 -6.60 3.86 -26.06
C GLN A 119 -5.09 3.98 -26.33
N GLY A 120 -4.35 2.90 -26.07
CA GLY A 120 -2.90 2.87 -26.24
C GLY A 120 -2.08 3.43 -25.07
N LYS A 121 -2.74 3.96 -24.03
CA LYS A 121 -2.09 4.44 -22.79
C LYS A 121 -2.23 3.44 -21.66
N LEU A 122 -1.34 3.51 -20.68
CA LEU A 122 -1.40 2.67 -19.48
C LEU A 122 -2.71 2.90 -18.70
N LYS A 123 -3.23 1.82 -18.10
CA LYS A 123 -4.39 1.82 -17.19
C LYS A 123 -4.10 2.41 -15.81
N PHE A 124 -2.89 2.89 -15.55
CA PHE A 124 -2.51 3.41 -14.24
C PHE A 124 -1.47 4.50 -14.41
N PRO A 125 -1.38 5.44 -13.44
CA PRO A 125 -0.45 6.53 -13.56
C PRO A 125 0.98 6.09 -13.21
N VAL A 126 1.93 6.76 -13.84
CA VAL A 126 3.35 6.73 -13.47
C VAL A 126 3.75 8.16 -13.14
N ALA A 127 3.93 8.44 -11.87
CA ALA A 127 4.29 9.74 -11.33
C ALA A 127 5.80 9.86 -11.11
N VAL A 128 6.26 11.09 -10.91
CA VAL A 128 7.65 11.42 -10.60
C VAL A 128 7.70 12.40 -9.44
N GLY A 129 8.72 12.29 -8.60
CA GLY A 129 9.05 13.25 -7.54
C GLY A 129 10.55 13.41 -7.39
N CYS A 130 10.96 14.56 -6.86
CA CYS A 130 12.35 14.85 -6.50
C CYS A 130 12.44 15.04 -4.99
N VAL A 131 13.44 14.40 -4.38
CA VAL A 131 13.67 14.42 -2.94
C VAL A 131 14.98 15.15 -2.65
N PHE A 132 14.88 16.27 -1.94
CA PHE A 132 16.00 17.08 -1.48
C PHE A 132 16.14 16.89 0.04
N VAL A 133 16.99 15.95 0.44
CA VAL A 133 17.07 15.44 1.82
C VAL A 133 17.71 16.40 2.83
N ASP A 134 18.32 17.48 2.34
CA ASP A 134 19.07 18.47 3.12
C ASP A 134 18.63 19.91 2.82
N LEU A 135 17.48 20.08 2.15
CA LEU A 135 16.83 21.39 1.97
C LEU A 135 15.56 21.44 2.80
N THR A 136 15.32 22.57 3.47
CA THR A 136 14.07 22.85 4.15
C THR A 136 12.98 23.28 3.16
N ALA A 137 11.72 23.24 3.56
CA ALA A 137 10.63 23.85 2.80
C ALA A 137 10.89 25.34 2.49
N SER A 138 11.53 26.06 3.42
CA SER A 138 11.91 27.46 3.22
C SER A 138 13.05 27.62 2.20
N ASP A 139 14.03 26.72 2.20
CA ASP A 139 15.12 26.74 1.22
C ASP A 139 14.60 26.51 -0.20
N ILE A 140 13.63 25.60 -0.39
CA ILE A 140 12.98 25.35 -1.69
C ILE A 140 12.43 26.65 -2.28
N ILE A 141 11.73 27.44 -1.47
CA ILE A 141 11.12 28.71 -1.89
C ILE A 141 12.19 29.79 -2.08
N ASN A 142 13.14 29.91 -1.15
CA ASN A 142 14.20 30.92 -1.22
C ASN A 142 15.12 30.74 -2.43
N LEU A 143 15.36 29.48 -2.83
CA LEU A 143 16.12 29.14 -4.03
C LEU A 143 15.25 29.13 -5.31
N CYS A 144 13.95 29.40 -5.20
CA CYS A 144 12.99 29.37 -6.30
C CYS A 144 12.95 28.01 -7.04
N ILE A 145 13.20 26.90 -6.35
CA ILE A 145 13.18 25.55 -6.96
C ILE A 145 11.77 25.21 -7.44
N ASP A 146 10.74 25.70 -6.73
CA ASP A 146 9.32 25.56 -7.05
C ASP A 146 8.92 26.16 -8.41
N GLN A 147 9.69 27.12 -8.92
CA GLN A 147 9.47 27.74 -10.24
C GLN A 147 9.89 26.83 -11.40
N VAL A 148 10.71 25.82 -11.09
CA VAL A 148 11.29 24.88 -12.06
C VAL A 148 10.73 23.48 -11.87
N ILE A 149 10.44 23.08 -10.63
CA ILE A 149 9.86 21.78 -10.27
C ILE A 149 8.54 22.05 -9.53
N PRO A 150 7.41 21.47 -9.95
CA PRO A 150 6.13 21.68 -9.26
C PRO A 150 6.19 21.31 -7.77
N LEU A 151 5.68 22.17 -6.89
CA LEU A 151 5.67 21.95 -5.43
C LEU A 151 5.11 20.59 -5.01
N GLY A 152 4.07 20.10 -5.71
CA GLY A 152 3.50 18.80 -5.42
C GLY A 152 4.46 17.63 -5.64
N GLN A 153 5.52 17.80 -6.42
CA GLN A 153 6.51 16.78 -6.77
C GLN A 153 7.84 16.97 -6.05
N LEU A 154 7.92 17.91 -5.11
CA LEU A 154 9.11 18.17 -4.31
C LEU A 154 8.94 17.59 -2.92
N PHE A 155 9.91 16.82 -2.46
CA PHE A 155 10.05 16.42 -1.07
C PHE A 155 11.26 17.13 -0.47
N CYS A 156 11.08 17.82 0.64
CA CYS A 156 12.13 18.47 1.44
C CYS A 156 12.42 17.63 2.69
N MET A 157 13.41 18.06 3.47
CA MET A 157 13.86 17.38 4.68
C MET A 157 12.72 17.10 5.66
N GLU A 158 11.88 18.10 5.93
CA GLU A 158 10.77 18.00 6.89
C GLU A 158 9.69 17.00 6.44
N ASP A 159 9.46 16.86 5.13
CA ASP A 159 8.51 15.88 4.61
C ASP A 159 8.93 14.44 4.95
N LEU A 160 10.23 14.17 5.14
CA LEU A 160 10.75 12.84 5.45
C LEU A 160 10.71 12.52 6.94
N GLU A 161 10.67 13.54 7.79
CA GLU A 161 10.68 13.42 9.25
C GLU A 161 9.28 13.16 9.82
N ASP A 162 8.23 13.71 9.19
CA ASP A 162 6.85 13.52 9.61
C ASP A 162 6.12 12.47 8.74
N SER A 163 5.78 11.33 9.37
CA SER A 163 5.08 10.23 8.71
C SER A 163 3.73 10.61 8.08
N HIS A 164 2.99 11.54 8.69
CA HIS A 164 1.69 11.97 8.20
C HIS A 164 1.86 12.86 6.97
N VAL A 165 2.76 13.85 7.05
CA VAL A 165 3.08 14.75 5.93
C VAL A 165 3.64 13.96 4.74
N PHE A 166 4.53 13.00 5.00
CA PHE A 166 5.08 12.13 3.96
C PHE A 166 3.99 11.37 3.19
N ASN A 167 3.08 10.74 3.92
CA ASN A 167 1.97 9.98 3.34
C ASN A 167 0.99 10.91 2.61
N GLU A 168 0.63 12.05 3.19
CA GLU A 168 -0.22 13.04 2.51
C GLU A 168 0.41 13.54 1.22
N LYS A 169 1.73 13.72 1.17
CA LYS A 169 2.43 14.18 -0.03
C LYS A 169 2.46 13.12 -1.13
N ILE A 170 2.79 11.88 -0.79
CA ILE A 170 2.67 10.75 -1.72
C ILE A 170 1.24 10.65 -2.23
N ASN A 171 0.25 10.67 -1.34
CA ASN A 171 -1.15 10.61 -1.72
C ASN A 171 -1.53 11.79 -2.62
N GLY A 172 -1.13 13.02 -2.31
CA GLY A 172 -1.40 14.20 -3.12
C GLY A 172 -0.80 14.13 -4.52
N ILE A 173 0.36 13.47 -4.70
CA ILE A 173 0.93 13.19 -6.02
C ILE A 173 0.08 12.15 -6.77
N MET A 174 -0.32 11.09 -6.09
CA MET A 174 -1.02 9.95 -6.70
C MET A 174 -2.51 10.24 -6.97
N GLU A 175 -3.18 10.99 -6.10
CA GLU A 175 -4.61 11.36 -6.19
C GLU A 175 -4.89 12.37 -7.31
N LYS A 176 -3.95 13.29 -7.57
CA LYS A 176 -4.07 14.27 -8.67
C LYS A 176 -4.04 13.62 -10.06
N LEU A 177 -3.74 12.33 -10.16
CA LEU A 177 -3.55 11.60 -11.42
C LEU A 177 -4.76 10.71 -11.86
N PHE A 178 -5.97 10.97 -11.33
CA PHE A 178 -7.28 10.49 -11.82
C PHE A 178 -7.70 9.02 -11.57
N THR A 179 -9.01 8.81 -11.76
CA THR A 179 -9.85 7.66 -11.41
C THR A 179 -9.70 6.47 -12.38
N ILE A 180 -8.91 5.44 -12.02
CA ILE A 180 -8.76 4.23 -12.85
C ILE A 180 -8.75 2.92 -12.06
N ASN A 181 -9.49 1.91 -12.53
CA ASN A 181 -9.62 0.57 -11.93
C ASN A 181 -8.29 0.02 -11.40
N SER A 182 -8.35 -0.63 -10.23
CA SER A 182 -7.17 -1.25 -9.61
C SER A 182 -6.57 -2.29 -10.54
N LEU A 183 -5.24 -2.44 -10.51
CA LEU A 183 -4.60 -3.50 -11.27
C LEU A 183 -5.07 -4.86 -10.76
N SER A 184 -5.46 -5.73 -11.69
CA SER A 184 -5.66 -7.15 -11.43
C SER A 184 -4.34 -7.79 -10.99
N ARG A 185 -4.43 -9.00 -10.41
CA ARG A 185 -3.23 -9.74 -9.97
C ARG A 185 -2.24 -9.95 -11.11
N GLU A 186 -2.71 -10.29 -12.31
CA GLU A 186 -1.83 -10.52 -13.45
C GLU A 186 -1.20 -9.22 -13.95
N GLU A 187 -1.96 -8.12 -14.04
CA GLU A 187 -1.40 -6.81 -14.39
C GLU A 187 -0.32 -6.37 -13.37
N ALA A 188 -0.59 -6.51 -12.07
CA ALA A 188 0.39 -6.22 -11.03
C ALA A 188 1.62 -7.12 -11.13
N ARG A 189 1.46 -8.40 -11.48
CA ARG A 189 2.56 -9.34 -11.69
C ARG A 189 3.45 -8.91 -12.86
N ILE A 190 2.85 -8.51 -13.99
CA ILE A 190 3.58 -8.00 -15.16
C ILE A 190 4.38 -6.74 -14.78
N VAL A 191 3.77 -5.78 -14.07
CA VAL A 191 4.47 -4.57 -13.62
C VAL A 191 5.70 -4.92 -12.77
N LYS A 192 5.54 -5.79 -11.77
CA LYS A 192 6.66 -6.23 -10.91
C LYS A 192 7.78 -6.88 -11.73
N GLN A 193 7.44 -7.70 -12.72
CA GLN A 193 8.42 -8.36 -13.59
C GLN A 193 9.14 -7.40 -14.54
N VAL A 194 8.47 -6.36 -15.02
CA VAL A 194 9.10 -5.33 -15.87
C VAL A 194 10.10 -4.51 -15.07
N ILE A 195 9.76 -4.12 -13.83
CA ILE A 195 10.64 -3.32 -12.97
C ILE A 195 11.81 -4.16 -12.44
N TYR A 196 11.52 -5.39 -12.01
CA TYR A 196 12.51 -6.28 -11.42
C TYR A 196 12.28 -7.72 -11.89
N PRO A 197 12.87 -8.11 -13.03
CA PRO A 197 12.66 -9.44 -13.61
C PRO A 197 13.34 -10.51 -12.76
N VAL A 198 12.56 -11.42 -12.20
CA VAL A 198 13.06 -12.61 -11.49
C VAL A 198 13.02 -13.79 -12.44
N ILE A 199 14.19 -14.21 -12.93
CA ILE A 199 14.33 -15.40 -13.78
C ILE A 199 14.71 -16.59 -12.88
N LYS A 200 13.78 -17.53 -12.69
CA LYS A 200 14.06 -18.80 -12.03
C LYS A 200 14.56 -19.80 -13.07
N VAL A 201 15.73 -20.38 -12.82
CA VAL A 201 16.33 -21.40 -13.69
C VAL A 201 16.35 -22.71 -12.91
N ASN A 202 15.81 -23.77 -13.50
CA ASN A 202 15.85 -25.10 -12.88
C ASN A 202 17.26 -25.71 -13.02
N TYR A 203 17.60 -26.68 -12.17
CA TYR A 203 18.91 -27.36 -12.19
C TYR A 203 19.29 -28.00 -13.54
N SER A 204 18.33 -28.20 -14.45
CA SER A 204 18.53 -28.68 -15.82
C SER A 204 18.84 -27.56 -16.86
N GLY A 205 18.96 -26.30 -16.44
CA GLY A 205 19.21 -25.16 -17.34
C GLY A 205 18.01 -24.73 -18.18
N GLN A 206 16.83 -25.30 -17.94
CA GLN A 206 15.58 -24.90 -18.59
C GLN A 206 14.88 -23.79 -17.80
N VAL A 207 14.39 -22.77 -18.52
CA VAL A 207 13.59 -21.67 -17.95
C VAL A 207 12.19 -22.22 -17.63
N ASP A 208 11.86 -22.32 -16.36
CA ASP A 208 10.57 -22.80 -15.91
C ASP A 208 9.50 -21.72 -16.14
N ARG A 209 8.43 -22.05 -16.87
CA ARG A 209 7.32 -21.14 -17.21
C ARG A 209 6.00 -21.56 -16.58
N SER A 210 6.02 -22.44 -15.58
CA SER A 210 4.83 -22.99 -14.92
C SER A 210 4.70 -22.45 -13.49
N LEU A 211 3.49 -22.05 -13.10
CA LEU A 211 3.17 -21.44 -11.81
C LEU A 211 3.02 -22.45 -10.66
N GLU A 212 3.37 -21.94 -9.47
CA GLU A 212 2.71 -22.03 -8.15
C GLU A 212 2.78 -23.27 -7.21
N GLU A 213 3.05 -22.89 -5.94
CA GLU A 213 2.67 -23.41 -4.60
C GLU A 213 2.73 -24.92 -4.24
N GLU A 214 3.50 -25.26 -3.20
CA GLU A 214 3.05 -25.66 -1.83
C GLU A 214 4.11 -26.48 -1.06
N GLN A 215 3.84 -26.67 0.25
CA GLN A 215 4.39 -27.63 1.25
C GLN A 215 5.38 -27.00 2.26
N GLN A 216 5.28 -27.22 3.58
CA GLN A 216 4.96 -28.47 4.27
C GLN A 216 4.19 -28.32 5.61
N THR A 217 3.60 -29.46 5.95
CA THR A 217 2.74 -29.91 7.05
C THR A 217 3.44 -30.20 8.38
N GLY A 218 2.66 -30.22 9.48
CA GLY A 218 2.67 -31.36 10.41
C GLY A 218 2.90 -31.12 11.91
N LYS A 219 1.98 -31.69 12.71
CA LYS A 219 1.97 -31.92 14.19
C LYS A 219 1.69 -30.66 15.03
N GLU A 220 0.70 -30.58 15.92
CA GLU A 220 0.17 -31.58 16.85
C GLU A 220 -1.34 -31.38 17.09
N GLU A 221 -2.07 -32.51 17.13
CA GLU A 221 -3.40 -32.63 17.74
C GLU A 221 -3.23 -32.91 19.24
N LYS A 222 -3.91 -32.13 20.10
CA LYS A 222 -4.73 -32.59 21.23
C LYS A 222 -5.10 -31.42 22.14
N GLU A 223 -6.35 -30.97 22.04
CA GLU A 223 -7.29 -30.80 23.17
C GLU A 223 -8.56 -30.08 22.67
N ARG A 224 -9.71 -30.73 22.85
CA ARG A 224 -11.04 -30.32 22.35
C ARG A 224 -11.89 -29.77 23.49
N LYS A 225 -12.83 -28.87 23.11
CA LYS A 225 -13.91 -28.15 23.86
C LYS A 225 -13.49 -26.69 24.17
N GLU A 226 -14.20 -25.62 23.83
CA GLU A 226 -15.63 -25.28 23.70
C GLU A 226 -15.89 -24.26 22.56
N ILE A 227 -17.16 -24.10 22.17
CA ILE A 227 -17.66 -23.27 21.05
C ILE A 227 -17.20 -21.81 21.17
N LEU A 228 -16.60 -21.29 20.09
CA LEU A 228 -16.44 -19.86 19.84
C LEU A 228 -17.09 -19.58 18.48
N ASN A 229 -18.07 -18.68 18.45
CA ASN A 229 -18.82 -18.29 17.25
C ASN A 229 -17.95 -17.45 16.28
N VAL A 230 -16.75 -17.92 15.93
CA VAL A 230 -15.78 -17.18 15.10
C VAL A 230 -15.70 -17.84 13.72
N GLN A 231 -16.12 -17.11 12.69
CA GLN A 231 -15.94 -17.50 11.30
C GLN A 231 -14.78 -16.72 10.68
N LEU A 232 -13.94 -17.38 9.89
CA LEU A 232 -12.85 -16.74 9.15
C LEU A 232 -13.06 -16.95 7.66
N ILE A 233 -13.10 -15.86 6.90
CA ILE A 233 -13.22 -15.89 5.45
C ILE A 233 -12.07 -15.10 4.84
N SER A 234 -11.45 -15.67 3.81
CA SER A 234 -10.34 -15.04 3.10
C SER A 234 -10.80 -14.66 1.71
N PHE A 235 -10.39 -13.48 1.26
CA PHE A 235 -10.68 -12.93 -0.05
C PHE A 235 -9.38 -12.68 -0.80
N GLU A 236 -9.43 -12.69 -2.13
CA GLU A 236 -8.28 -12.32 -2.94
C GLU A 236 -8.02 -10.80 -2.91
N HIS A 237 -9.09 -10.01 -2.87
CA HIS A 237 -9.06 -8.55 -2.89
C HIS A 237 -9.88 -7.95 -1.75
N TYR A 238 -9.43 -6.78 -1.22
CA TYR A 238 -10.14 -6.08 -0.15
C TYR A 238 -11.53 -5.59 -0.59
N VAL A 239 -11.70 -5.34 -1.90
CA VAL A 239 -12.98 -4.88 -2.45
C VAL A 239 -14.03 -5.97 -2.25
N ASP A 240 -13.71 -7.21 -2.65
CA ASP A 240 -14.60 -8.37 -2.49
C ASP A 240 -14.90 -8.64 -1.02
N GLU A 241 -13.88 -8.50 -0.17
CA GLU A 241 -14.05 -8.58 1.28
C GLU A 241 -15.09 -7.57 1.80
N PHE A 242 -14.93 -6.29 1.48
CA PHE A 242 -15.83 -5.25 1.99
C PHE A 242 -17.24 -5.35 1.41
N TYR A 243 -17.37 -5.69 0.13
CA TYR A 243 -18.68 -5.97 -0.48
C TYR A 243 -19.35 -7.17 0.19
N TYR A 244 -18.61 -8.26 0.43
CA TYR A 244 -19.12 -9.42 1.13
C TYR A 244 -19.58 -9.06 2.56
N VAL A 245 -18.79 -8.29 3.30
CA VAL A 245 -19.13 -7.83 4.65
C VAL A 245 -20.44 -7.05 4.61
N VAL A 246 -20.57 -6.08 3.70
CA VAL A 246 -21.76 -5.24 3.57
C VAL A 246 -22.99 -6.06 3.13
N ASP A 247 -22.83 -6.98 2.18
CA ASP A 247 -23.91 -7.87 1.74
C ASP A 247 -24.32 -8.83 2.88
N ARG A 248 -23.38 -9.31 3.69
CA ARG A 248 -23.68 -10.12 4.88
C ARG A 248 -24.41 -9.33 5.94
N VAL A 249 -24.01 -8.10 6.21
CA VAL A 249 -24.74 -7.17 7.10
C VAL A 249 -26.18 -6.99 6.62
N HIS A 250 -26.36 -6.76 5.33
CA HIS A 250 -27.69 -6.61 4.73
C HIS A 250 -28.54 -7.87 4.92
N HIS A 251 -27.97 -9.06 4.67
CA HIS A 251 -28.63 -10.34 4.90
C HIS A 251 -29.04 -10.54 6.36
N LEU A 252 -28.11 -10.37 7.32
CA LEU A 252 -28.39 -10.51 8.75
C LEU A 252 -29.52 -9.60 9.22
N CYS A 253 -29.55 -8.38 8.69
CA CYS A 253 -30.62 -7.43 8.97
C CYS A 253 -31.96 -7.86 8.35
N GLN A 254 -31.97 -8.35 7.10
CA GLN A 254 -33.20 -8.82 6.45
C GLN A 254 -33.81 -10.03 7.16
N THR A 255 -33.00 -10.97 7.62
CA THR A 255 -33.46 -12.16 8.32
C THR A 255 -33.80 -11.90 9.78
N GLY A 256 -33.57 -10.67 10.29
CA GLY A 256 -33.76 -10.32 11.69
C GLY A 256 -32.78 -11.01 12.66
N ALA A 257 -31.68 -11.57 12.13
CA ALA A 257 -30.70 -12.33 12.91
C ALA A 257 -29.78 -11.44 13.77
N ALA A 258 -29.60 -10.17 13.38
CA ALA A 258 -28.88 -9.16 14.17
C ALA A 258 -29.46 -7.76 13.92
N ARG A 259 -29.53 -6.94 14.98
CA ARG A 259 -30.01 -5.55 14.92
C ARG A 259 -28.97 -4.53 15.32
N ASN A 260 -27.99 -4.92 16.13
CA ASN A 260 -26.85 -4.11 16.49
C ASN A 260 -25.58 -4.75 15.96
N ILE A 261 -25.06 -4.23 14.85
CA ILE A 261 -23.89 -4.80 14.17
C ILE A 261 -22.73 -3.83 14.29
N THR A 262 -21.57 -4.37 14.67
CA THR A 262 -20.32 -3.61 14.76
C THR A 262 -19.34 -4.11 13.71
N ILE A 263 -18.74 -3.19 12.97
CA ILE A 263 -17.65 -3.48 12.02
C ILE A 263 -16.39 -2.80 12.55
N ALA A 264 -15.43 -3.62 12.93
CA ALA A 264 -14.12 -3.19 13.41
C ALA A 264 -13.05 -3.39 12.33
N TYR A 265 -12.08 -2.49 12.26
CA TYR A 265 -10.92 -2.60 11.37
C TYR A 265 -9.63 -2.32 12.17
N PRO A 266 -8.53 -3.10 11.99
CA PRO A 266 -7.34 -2.97 12.82
C PRO A 266 -6.51 -1.72 12.55
N LEU A 267 -6.46 -1.26 11.31
CA LEU A 267 -5.74 -0.06 10.91
C LEU A 267 -6.59 0.71 9.91
N ASN A 268 -6.88 1.99 10.20
CA ASN A 268 -7.67 2.84 9.29
C ASN A 268 -6.81 3.36 8.13
N ARG A 269 -6.33 2.45 7.28
CA ARG A 269 -5.46 2.81 6.15
C ARG A 269 -6.25 3.50 5.02
N PHE A 270 -5.55 4.33 4.25
CA PHE A 270 -6.09 4.93 3.04
C PHE A 270 -6.23 3.88 1.94
N LEU A 271 -7.40 3.85 1.31
CA LEU A 271 -7.72 3.07 0.12
C LEU A 271 -7.99 4.03 -1.04
N ARG A 272 -8.09 3.48 -2.24
CA ARG A 272 -8.34 4.23 -3.48
C ARG A 272 -9.60 5.11 -3.49
N ARG A 273 -10.59 4.84 -2.64
CA ARG A 273 -11.85 5.61 -2.55
C ARG A 273 -12.05 6.23 -1.16
N GLY A 274 -10.96 6.54 -0.46
CA GLY A 274 -10.97 7.00 0.93
C GLY A 274 -10.45 5.95 1.89
N THR A 275 -10.52 6.20 3.18
CA THR A 275 -10.07 5.24 4.23
C THR A 275 -10.95 3.99 4.29
N VAL A 276 -10.48 2.92 4.97
CA VAL A 276 -11.30 1.73 5.26
C VAL A 276 -12.65 2.14 5.87
N LYS A 277 -12.63 3.08 6.84
CA LYS A 277 -13.83 3.63 7.48
C LYS A 277 -14.77 4.29 6.47
N GLU A 278 -14.25 5.20 5.66
CA GLU A 278 -15.04 5.95 4.68
C GLU A 278 -15.61 5.02 3.62
N PHE A 279 -14.81 4.09 3.10
CA PHE A 279 -15.23 3.14 2.08
C PHE A 279 -16.39 2.26 2.56
N ILE A 280 -16.25 1.65 3.75
CA ILE A 280 -17.31 0.81 4.32
C ILE A 280 -18.54 1.65 4.64
N SER A 281 -18.36 2.86 5.20
CA SER A 281 -19.45 3.80 5.47
C SER A 281 -20.23 4.15 4.19
N ASP A 282 -19.54 4.47 3.11
CA ASP A 282 -20.14 4.80 1.81
C ASP A 282 -20.86 3.60 1.19
N LEU A 283 -20.28 2.40 1.28
CA LEU A 283 -20.95 1.18 0.84
C LEU A 283 -22.24 0.93 1.63
N LEU A 284 -22.19 1.02 2.96
CA LEU A 284 -23.37 0.87 3.82
C LEU A 284 -24.44 1.92 3.49
N LYS A 285 -24.03 3.18 3.24
CA LYS A 285 -24.92 4.28 2.84
C LYS A 285 -25.56 3.99 1.50
N SER A 286 -24.79 3.57 0.50
CA SER A 286 -25.28 3.26 -0.85
C SER A 286 -26.30 2.12 -0.87
N ARG A 287 -26.17 1.16 0.06
CA ARG A 287 -27.12 0.06 0.27
C ARG A 287 -28.30 0.43 1.18
N GLY A 288 -28.41 1.69 1.61
CA GLY A 288 -29.49 2.18 2.48
C GLY A 288 -29.47 1.60 3.90
N LEU A 289 -28.36 0.98 4.32
CA LEU A 289 -28.26 0.29 5.61
C LEU A 289 -28.15 1.27 6.78
N LEU A 290 -27.46 2.40 6.60
CA LEU A 290 -27.31 3.41 7.66
C LEU A 290 -28.63 4.11 8.02
N ALA A 291 -29.59 4.16 7.11
CA ALA A 291 -30.90 4.79 7.31
C ALA A 291 -32.01 3.79 7.68
N LYS A 292 -31.68 2.50 7.83
CA LYS A 292 -32.67 1.43 8.02
C LYS A 292 -33.19 1.44 9.45
N ARG A 293 -34.50 1.59 9.61
CA ARG A 293 -35.16 1.57 10.94
C ARG A 293 -34.93 0.24 11.64
N GLY A 294 -34.51 0.30 12.90
CA GLY A 294 -34.28 -0.88 13.75
C GLY A 294 -32.92 -1.57 13.54
N LEU A 295 -32.02 -0.99 12.75
CA LEU A 295 -30.63 -1.41 12.59
C LEU A 295 -29.69 -0.34 13.17
N THR A 296 -28.83 -0.74 14.09
CA THR A 296 -27.72 0.08 14.60
C THR A 296 -26.42 -0.46 14.02
N LEU A 297 -25.74 0.35 13.21
CA LEU A 297 -24.42 0.03 12.65
C LEU A 297 -23.36 0.92 13.28
N LYS A 298 -22.27 0.31 13.75
CA LYS A 298 -21.13 1.03 14.34
C LYS A 298 -19.83 0.64 13.64
N LEU A 299 -19.01 1.63 13.34
CA LEU A 299 -17.69 1.45 12.73
C LEU A 299 -16.63 1.96 13.69
N PHE A 300 -15.65 1.12 14.03
CA PHE A 300 -14.60 1.47 14.98
C PHE A 300 -13.24 0.94 14.55
N GLU A 301 -12.19 1.63 14.99
CA GLU A 301 -10.86 1.03 15.02
C GLU A 301 -10.82 -0.07 16.08
N LEU A 302 -10.09 -1.14 15.80
CA LEU A 302 -10.02 -2.31 16.66
C LEU A 302 -9.53 -1.96 18.08
N GLU A 303 -8.67 -0.94 18.21
CA GLU A 303 -8.15 -0.47 19.50
C GLU A 303 -9.25 0.10 20.41
N GLN A 304 -10.29 0.69 19.82
CA GLN A 304 -11.39 1.33 20.55
C GLN A 304 -12.50 0.32 20.90
N LEU A 305 -12.41 -0.92 20.44
CA LEU A 305 -13.53 -1.86 20.46
C LEU A 305 -13.95 -2.25 21.88
N SER A 306 -13.02 -2.30 22.84
CA SER A 306 -13.30 -2.67 24.24
C SER A 306 -14.37 -1.80 24.89
N ASP A 307 -14.47 -0.54 24.47
CA ASP A 307 -15.34 0.45 25.10
C ASP A 307 -16.78 0.36 24.59
N TYR A 308 -17.00 -0.32 23.46
CA TYR A 308 -18.28 -0.28 22.72
C TYR A 308 -18.93 -1.66 22.46
N CYS A 309 -18.32 -2.75 22.94
CA CYS A 309 -18.79 -4.13 22.69
C CYS A 309 -20.12 -4.52 23.36
N ARG A 310 -20.53 -3.86 24.45
CA ARG A 310 -21.64 -4.32 25.32
C ARG A 310 -23.01 -4.43 24.65
N SER A 311 -23.21 -3.77 23.51
CA SER A 311 -24.49 -3.71 22.79
C SER A 311 -24.45 -4.35 21.40
N THR A 312 -23.41 -5.13 21.09
CA THR A 312 -23.20 -5.71 19.75
C THR A 312 -23.82 -7.10 19.66
N ASP A 313 -24.69 -7.33 18.67
CA ASP A 313 -25.29 -8.64 18.38
C ASP A 313 -24.40 -9.46 17.44
N TYR A 314 -23.67 -8.79 16.55
CA TYR A 314 -22.75 -9.42 15.60
C TYR A 314 -21.54 -8.53 15.33
N LEU A 315 -20.34 -9.10 15.46
CA LEU A 315 -19.07 -8.40 15.25
C LEU A 315 -18.42 -8.83 13.94
N PHE A 316 -18.09 -7.88 13.10
CA PHE A 316 -17.20 -8.07 11.95
C PHE A 316 -15.84 -7.47 12.30
N ILE A 317 -14.77 -8.21 12.04
CA ILE A 317 -13.41 -7.66 12.08
C ILE A 317 -12.82 -7.87 10.70
N VAL A 318 -12.64 -6.77 9.97
CA VAL A 318 -12.23 -6.78 8.57
C VAL A 318 -10.73 -6.50 8.44
N ASP A 319 -10.11 -6.94 7.35
CA ASP A 319 -8.71 -6.70 7.03
C ASP A 319 -7.76 -7.14 8.17
N ILE A 320 -8.03 -8.29 8.79
CA ILE A 320 -7.23 -8.78 9.92
C ILE A 320 -5.75 -9.00 9.56
N ASN A 321 -5.43 -9.18 8.28
CA ASN A 321 -4.06 -9.27 7.75
C ASN A 321 -3.25 -7.97 7.95
N SER A 322 -3.90 -6.84 8.21
CA SER A 322 -3.21 -5.63 8.66
C SER A 322 -2.55 -5.79 10.05
N ILE A 323 -2.96 -6.77 10.86
CA ILE A 323 -2.34 -7.09 12.16
C ILE A 323 -1.11 -7.98 11.91
N ARG A 324 0.07 -7.36 11.94
CA ARG A 324 1.35 -8.05 11.60
C ARG A 324 2.23 -8.37 12.79
N SER A 325 2.02 -7.71 13.92
CA SER A 325 2.79 -7.96 15.13
C SER A 325 2.09 -8.98 16.00
N THR A 326 2.83 -10.00 16.45
CA THR A 326 2.35 -10.94 17.47
C THR A 326 1.90 -10.17 18.71
N ALA A 327 2.62 -9.13 19.14
CA ALA A 327 2.22 -8.32 20.28
C ALA A 327 0.86 -7.62 20.06
N VAL A 328 0.61 -7.09 18.86
CA VAL A 328 -0.67 -6.46 18.52
C VAL A 328 -1.80 -7.49 18.46
N TYR A 329 -1.55 -8.66 17.87
CA TYR A 329 -2.49 -9.79 17.91
C TYR A 329 -2.85 -10.19 19.33
N GLU A 330 -1.84 -10.39 20.20
CA GLU A 330 -2.01 -10.82 21.59
C GLU A 330 -2.78 -9.77 22.41
N ARG A 331 -2.53 -8.48 22.14
CA ARG A 331 -3.15 -7.36 22.86
C ARG A 331 -4.57 -7.05 22.39
N GLN A 332 -4.82 -7.05 21.08
CA GLN A 332 -6.04 -6.48 20.50
C GLN A 332 -7.00 -7.56 20.00
N LEU A 333 -6.52 -8.53 19.22
CA LEU A 333 -7.41 -9.49 18.56
C LEU A 333 -7.66 -10.75 19.40
N ARG A 334 -6.63 -11.28 20.07
CA ARG A 334 -6.72 -12.50 20.87
C ARG A 334 -7.76 -12.40 21.98
N PRO A 335 -7.85 -11.33 22.79
CA PRO A 335 -8.84 -11.26 23.86
C PRO A 335 -10.29 -11.26 23.34
N ILE A 336 -10.51 -10.70 22.14
CA ILE A 336 -11.83 -10.70 21.49
C ILE A 336 -12.17 -12.13 21.03
N ILE A 337 -11.26 -12.79 20.33
CA ILE A 337 -11.44 -14.17 19.85
C ILE A 337 -11.57 -15.16 21.01
N GLU A 338 -11.00 -14.86 22.17
CA GLU A 338 -11.11 -15.69 23.39
C GLU A 338 -12.35 -15.40 24.24
N GLY A 339 -13.26 -14.53 23.79
CA GLY A 339 -14.49 -14.22 24.55
C GLY A 339 -14.29 -13.30 25.75
N LYS A 340 -13.08 -12.77 25.96
CA LYS A 340 -12.79 -11.90 27.12
C LYS A 340 -13.44 -10.52 26.98
N ILE A 341 -13.61 -10.05 25.75
CA ILE A 341 -14.18 -8.73 25.43
C ILE A 341 -15.59 -8.86 24.83
N TYR A 342 -15.84 -9.91 24.05
CA TYR A 342 -17.09 -10.10 23.31
C TYR A 342 -17.41 -11.59 23.16
N ASN A 343 -18.63 -11.99 23.54
CA ASN A 343 -19.07 -13.39 23.57
C ASN A 343 -20.06 -13.79 22.45
N GLY A 344 -20.37 -12.87 21.53
CA GLY A 344 -21.31 -13.12 20.43
C GLY A 344 -20.63 -13.64 19.16
N PRO A 345 -21.37 -13.74 18.04
CA PRO A 345 -20.83 -14.14 16.75
C PRO A 345 -19.85 -13.11 16.16
N ILE A 346 -18.70 -13.63 15.76
CA ILE A 346 -17.58 -12.88 15.18
C ILE A 346 -17.34 -13.40 13.76
N MET A 347 -17.26 -12.50 12.79
CA MET A 347 -16.71 -12.82 11.48
C MET A 347 -15.44 -12.05 11.23
N LEU A 348 -14.35 -12.80 11.12
CA LEU A 348 -13.05 -12.32 10.72
C LEU A 348 -12.95 -12.40 9.21
N THR A 349 -12.61 -11.30 8.56
CA THR A 349 -12.30 -11.30 7.13
C THR A 349 -10.87 -10.85 6.91
N ALA A 350 -10.25 -11.39 5.87
CA ALA A 350 -8.87 -11.09 5.50
C ALA A 350 -8.74 -11.02 4.00
N ASN A 351 -7.89 -10.12 3.49
CA ASN A 351 -7.45 -10.14 2.11
C ASN A 351 -6.06 -10.78 1.97
N LYS A 352 -5.96 -11.79 1.10
CA LYS A 352 -4.78 -12.63 0.82
C LYS A 352 -4.32 -13.51 2.01
N PRO A 353 -3.62 -14.63 1.76
CA PRO A 353 -3.02 -15.44 2.83
C PRO A 353 -1.88 -14.68 3.54
N SER A 354 -1.95 -14.58 4.86
CA SER A 354 -0.91 -14.03 5.74
C SER A 354 -0.53 -15.00 6.86
N TRP A 355 0.59 -14.74 7.56
CA TRP A 355 0.96 -15.49 8.78
C TRP A 355 -0.20 -15.57 9.77
N LEU A 356 -0.92 -14.46 9.99
CA LEU A 356 -2.02 -14.42 10.93
C LEU A 356 -3.22 -15.24 10.44
N THR A 357 -3.57 -15.17 9.15
CA THR A 357 -4.64 -16.02 8.61
C THR A 357 -4.27 -17.50 8.68
N LYS A 358 -3.00 -17.87 8.47
CA LYS A 358 -2.53 -19.26 8.65
C LYS A 358 -2.60 -19.66 10.13
N LYS A 359 -2.14 -18.81 11.05
CA LYS A 359 -2.25 -19.01 12.51
C LYS A 359 -3.69 -19.17 12.96
N LEU A 360 -4.61 -18.33 12.47
CA LEU A 360 -6.03 -18.38 12.81
C LEU A 360 -6.73 -19.56 12.14
N LYS A 361 -6.45 -19.88 10.87
CA LYS A 361 -6.96 -21.09 10.21
C LYS A 361 -6.50 -22.32 10.94
N ASN A 362 -5.22 -22.43 11.30
CA ASN A 362 -4.71 -23.54 12.09
C ASN A 362 -5.42 -23.60 13.45
N ARG A 363 -5.57 -22.48 14.15
CA ARG A 363 -6.26 -22.42 15.46
C ARG A 363 -7.76 -22.70 15.40
N LEU A 364 -8.43 -22.36 14.31
CA LEU A 364 -9.86 -22.63 14.07
C LEU A 364 -10.09 -24.05 13.54
N ALA A 365 -9.13 -24.60 12.77
CA ALA A 365 -9.15 -25.96 12.25
C ALA A 365 -8.68 -27.01 13.28
N GLN A 366 -7.86 -26.61 14.26
CA GLN A 366 -7.46 -27.42 15.42
C GLN A 366 -8.59 -27.60 16.46
N ARG A 367 -9.87 -27.49 16.06
CA ARG A 367 -11.05 -27.57 16.94
C ARG A 367 -11.97 -28.74 16.56
#